data_AF-A0A2C1CLW6-F1
#
_entry.id   AF-A0A2C1CLW6-F1
#
_cell.length_a   1.000
_cell.length_b   1.000
_cell.length_c   1.000
_cell.angle_alpha   90.00
_cell.angle_beta   90.00
_cell.angle_gamma   90.00
#
_symmetry.space_group_name_H-M   'P 1'
#
loop_
_entity.id
_entity.type
_entity.pdbx_description
1 polymer ?
#
loop_
_entity_poly.entity_id
_entity_poly.type
_entity_poly.pdbx_seq_one_letter_code
_entity_poly.pdbx_strand_id
1 'polypeptide(L)'
;MYCSNCGENIDKEASICPHCGLKQKFTLKDRGGFGWGVLGCCVPLVGLILFLVWRDEKPKSAKAAGIGALVAVGTFVAFYGILFLIGMVSAI
;
A
#
# COMPACT_ATOMS: atom_id res chain seq x y z
N MET A 1 9.70 -14.56 -17.66
CA MET A 1 8.24 -14.89 -17.74
C MET A 1 7.99 -15.47 -19.12
N TYR A 2 6.86 -16.10 -19.41
CA TYR A 2 6.64 -16.72 -20.73
C TYR A 2 5.60 -15.95 -21.54
N CYS A 3 5.80 -15.92 -22.85
CA CYS A 3 4.90 -15.34 -23.85
C CYS A 3 3.56 -16.07 -23.86
N SER A 4 2.44 -15.37 -23.66
CA SER A 4 1.10 -16.00 -23.66
C SER A 4 0.70 -16.61 -25.00
N ASN A 5 1.31 -16.16 -26.10
CA ASN A 5 1.01 -16.63 -27.46
C ASN A 5 2.02 -17.66 -27.96
N CYS A 6 3.30 -17.43 -27.70
CA CYS A 6 4.40 -18.14 -28.32
C CYS A 6 5.15 -19.08 -27.37
N GLY A 7 4.87 -19.05 -26.07
CA GLY A 7 5.50 -19.92 -25.07
C GLY A 7 6.97 -19.64 -24.78
N GLU A 8 7.62 -18.74 -25.53
CA GLU A 8 9.04 -18.40 -25.36
C GLU A 8 9.31 -17.62 -24.06
N ASN A 9 10.52 -17.72 -23.52
CA ASN A 9 10.91 -16.92 -22.37
C ASN A 9 11.09 -15.44 -22.79
N ILE A 10 10.46 -14.54 -22.04
CA ILE A 10 10.56 -13.09 -22.22
C ILE A 10 11.06 -12.46 -20.93
N ASP A 11 11.86 -11.40 -21.11
CA ASP A 11 12.32 -10.55 -20.03
C ASP A 11 11.18 -9.88 -19.26
N LYS A 12 11.42 -9.62 -17.97
CA LYS A 12 10.38 -9.13 -17.04
C LYS A 12 10.02 -7.65 -17.24
N GLU A 13 10.66 -6.98 -18.18
CA GLU A 13 10.44 -5.56 -18.50
C GLU A 13 10.05 -5.34 -19.97
N ALA A 14 10.12 -6.39 -20.80
CA ALA A 14 9.93 -6.30 -22.25
C ALA A 14 8.46 -6.26 -22.65
N SER A 15 7.86 -5.06 -22.67
CA SER A 15 6.43 -4.78 -23.03
C SER A 15 5.94 -5.45 -24.32
N ILE A 16 6.84 -5.84 -25.23
CA ILE A 16 6.59 -6.53 -26.48
C ILE A 16 7.49 -7.77 -26.56
N CYS A 17 6.92 -8.89 -26.97
CA CYS A 17 7.70 -10.09 -27.25
C CYS A 17 8.57 -9.89 -28.51
N PRO A 18 9.91 -10.07 -28.45
CA PRO A 18 10.78 -9.93 -29.64
C PRO A 18 10.57 -11.06 -30.66
N HIS A 19 10.02 -12.20 -30.25
CA HIS A 19 9.82 -13.36 -31.13
C HIS A 19 8.47 -13.35 -31.87
N CYS A 20 7.40 -12.82 -31.26
CA CYS A 20 6.07 -12.80 -31.87
C CYS A 20 5.48 -11.40 -32.10
N GLY A 21 6.13 -10.35 -31.61
CA GLY A 21 5.69 -8.95 -31.80
C GLY A 21 4.46 -8.53 -30.98
N LEU A 22 3.84 -9.44 -30.23
CA LEU A 22 2.63 -9.13 -29.44
C LEU A 22 2.99 -8.43 -28.12
N LYS A 23 2.27 -7.34 -27.84
CA LYS A 23 2.33 -6.64 -26.54
C LYS A 23 1.94 -7.58 -25.41
N GLN A 24 2.82 -7.74 -24.43
CA GLN A 24 2.56 -8.50 -23.22
C GLN A 24 2.07 -7.55 -22.13
N LYS A 25 0.97 -7.91 -21.45
CA LYS A 25 0.51 -7.17 -20.27
C LYS A 25 1.43 -7.51 -19.09
N PHE A 26 2.37 -6.62 -18.76
CA PHE A 26 3.12 -6.71 -17.51
C PHE A 26 2.21 -6.32 -16.36
N THR A 27 1.65 -7.33 -15.69
CA THR A 27 1.06 -7.10 -14.37
C THR A 27 2.21 -7.11 -13.37
N LEU A 28 2.68 -5.93 -12.96
CA LEU A 28 3.55 -5.79 -11.78
C LEU A 28 2.89 -6.58 -10.64
N LYS A 29 3.52 -7.67 -10.21
CA LYS A 29 2.98 -8.55 -9.18
C LYS A 29 2.89 -7.77 -7.89
N ASP A 30 1.69 -7.33 -7.55
CA ASP A 30 1.42 -6.45 -6.41
C ASP A 30 1.48 -7.28 -5.12
N ARG A 31 2.70 -7.47 -4.60
CA ARG A 31 2.96 -8.10 -3.30
C ARG A 31 2.68 -7.08 -2.21
N GLY A 32 1.40 -6.83 -1.96
CA GLY A 32 0.96 -6.18 -0.72
C GLY A 32 1.53 -6.95 0.45
N GLY A 33 2.31 -6.28 1.29
CA GLY A 33 3.05 -6.88 2.40
C GLY A 33 2.89 -6.05 3.67
N PHE A 34 3.15 -6.68 4.81
CA PHE A 34 3.02 -6.08 6.14
C PHE A 34 3.79 -4.76 6.30
N GLY A 35 4.95 -4.64 5.65
CA GLY A 35 5.79 -3.42 5.69
C GLY A 35 5.08 -2.15 5.20
N TRP A 36 4.13 -2.26 4.26
CA TRP A 36 3.36 -1.10 3.78
C TRP A 36 2.42 -0.56 4.87
N GLY A 37 1.88 -1.44 5.72
CA GLY A 37 1.08 -1.04 6.87
C GLY A 37 1.92 -0.40 7.97
N VAL A 38 3.13 -0.92 8.23
CA VAL A 38 4.05 -0.34 9.23
C VAL A 38 4.51 1.06 8.82
N LEU A 39 4.80 1.28 7.54
CA LEU A 39 5.09 2.62 7.01
C LEU A 39 3.93 3.59 7.24
N GLY A 40 2.69 3.13 7.00
CA GLY A 40 1.49 3.92 7.30
C GLY A 40 1.31 4.21 8.79
N CYS A 41 1.76 3.31 9.67
CA CYS A 41 1.70 3.49 11.11
C CYS A 41 2.71 4.53 11.62
N CYS A 42 3.97 4.46 11.16
CA CYS A 42 5.02 5.40 11.58
C CYS A 42 4.80 6.82 11.06
N VAL A 43 4.22 6.98 9.86
CA VAL A 43 3.96 8.29 9.26
C VAL A 43 2.57 8.29 8.61
N PRO A 44 1.50 8.58 9.37
CA PRO A 44 0.12 8.48 8.89
C PRO A 44 -0.17 9.36 7.67
N LEU A 45 0.47 10.53 7.55
CA LEU A 45 0.38 11.40 6.36
C LEU A 45 0.90 10.70 5.10
N VAL A 46 2.04 10.04 5.18
CA VAL A 46 2.65 9.33 4.04
C VAL A 46 1.81 8.10 3.66
N GLY A 47 1.25 7.39 4.66
CA GLY A 47 0.33 6.28 4.43
C GLY A 47 -0.95 6.69 3.68
N LEU A 48 -1.52 7.86 4.01
CA LEU A 48 -2.70 8.40 3.32
C LEU A 48 -2.38 8.84 1.87
N ILE A 49 -1.21 9.47 1.65
CA ILE A 49 -0.76 9.87 0.30
C ILE A 49 -0.51 8.64 -0.57
N LEU A 50 0.21 7.62 -0.05
CA LEU A 50 0.43 6.35 -0.75
C LEU A 50 -0.89 5.63 -1.08
N PHE A 51 -1.86 5.66 -0.16
CA PHE A 51 -3.19 5.10 -0.42
C PHE A 51 -3.88 5.77 -1.61
N LEU A 52 -3.80 7.10 -1.72
CA LEU A 52 -4.42 7.85 -2.83
C LEU A 52 -3.69 7.63 -4.17
N VAL A 53 -2.35 7.66 -4.17
CA VAL A 53 -1.54 7.47 -5.37
C VAL A 53 -1.65 6.04 -5.92
N TRP A 54 -1.69 5.03 -5.06
CA TRP A 54 -1.74 3.62 -5.47
C TRP A 54 -3.14 3.01 -5.55
N ARG A 55 -4.18 3.84 -5.41
CA ARG A 55 -5.57 3.39 -5.48
C ARG A 55 -5.86 2.62 -6.78
N ASP A 56 -5.34 3.09 -7.89
CA ASP A 56 -5.65 2.55 -9.22
C ASP A 56 -4.57 1.58 -9.74
N GLU A 57 -3.31 1.76 -9.34
CA GLU A 57 -2.20 0.92 -9.82
C GLU A 57 -1.90 -0.31 -8.96
N LYS A 58 -2.02 -0.19 -7.63
CA LYS A 58 -1.58 -1.20 -6.66
C LYS A 58 -2.57 -1.36 -5.50
N PRO A 59 -3.79 -1.87 -5.75
CA PRO A 59 -4.88 -1.83 -4.78
C PRO A 59 -4.61 -2.67 -3.53
N LYS A 60 -3.74 -3.69 -3.59
CA LYS A 60 -3.40 -4.50 -2.41
C LYS A 60 -2.43 -3.77 -1.49
N SER A 61 -1.42 -3.13 -2.08
CA SER A 61 -0.42 -2.35 -1.34
C SER A 61 -1.02 -1.06 -0.78
N ALA A 62 -1.91 -0.40 -1.54
CA ALA A 62 -2.66 0.76 -1.09
C ALA A 62 -3.49 0.45 0.16
N LYS A 63 -4.30 -0.62 0.13
CA LYS A 63 -5.14 -1.00 1.29
C LYS A 63 -4.30 -1.26 2.55
N ALA A 64 -3.15 -1.92 2.42
CA ALA A 64 -2.27 -2.17 3.57
C ALA A 64 -1.75 -0.86 4.19
N ALA A 65 -1.26 0.07 3.36
CA ALA A 65 -0.79 1.38 3.82
C ALA A 65 -1.90 2.25 4.43
N GLY A 66 -3.08 2.26 3.81
CA GLY A 66 -4.24 3.00 4.31
C GLY A 66 -4.75 2.48 5.66
N ILE A 67 -4.83 1.16 5.85
CA ILE A 67 -5.23 0.55 7.14
C ILE A 67 -4.22 0.92 8.24
N GLY A 68 -2.92 0.86 7.95
CA GLY A 68 -1.87 1.26 8.91
C GLY A 68 -1.99 2.71 9.38
N ALA A 69 -2.25 3.64 8.44
CA ALA A 69 -2.45 5.05 8.77
C ALA A 69 -3.70 5.29 9.63
N LEU A 70 -4.81 4.61 9.31
CA LEU A 70 -6.08 4.78 10.01
C LEU A 70 -6.01 4.27 11.45
N VAL A 71 -5.34 3.13 11.66
CA VAL A 71 -5.10 2.57 13.00
C VAL A 71 -4.23 3.51 13.83
N ALA A 72 -3.14 4.04 13.28
CA ALA A 72 -2.25 4.93 14.02
C ALA A 72 -2.94 6.22 14.48
N VAL A 73 -3.72 6.87 13.61
CA VAL A 73 -4.49 8.07 13.96
C VAL A 73 -5.54 7.73 15.03
N GLY A 74 -6.28 6.63 14.86
CA GLY A 74 -7.29 6.20 15.83
C GLY A 74 -6.71 5.94 17.23
N THR A 75 -5.58 5.24 17.32
CA THR A 75 -4.89 4.98 18.59
C THR A 75 -4.38 6.27 19.24
N PHE A 76 -3.81 7.19 18.46
CA PHE A 76 -3.36 8.49 18.98
C PHE A 76 -4.51 9.30 19.57
N VAL A 77 -5.61 9.44 18.83
CA VAL A 77 -6.79 10.19 19.26
C VAL A 77 -7.41 9.58 20.51
N ALA A 78 -7.55 8.25 20.56
CA ALA A 78 -8.06 7.56 21.73
C ALA A 78 -7.18 7.76 22.97
N PHE A 79 -5.86 7.64 22.82
CA PHE A 79 -4.91 7.81 23.93
C PHE A 79 -4.94 9.23 24.50
N TYR A 80 -4.84 10.26 23.64
CA TYR A 80 -4.91 11.65 24.08
C TYR A 80 -6.29 12.03 24.64
N GLY A 81 -7.37 11.48 24.08
CA GLY A 81 -8.72 11.68 24.60
C GLY A 81 -8.90 11.13 26.02
N ILE A 82 -8.36 9.94 26.29
CA ILE A 82 -8.38 9.34 27.64
C ILE A 82 -7.55 10.18 28.61
N LEU A 83 -6.33 10.58 28.23
CA LEU A 83 -5.47 11.43 29.07
C LEU A 83 -6.14 12.77 29.39
N PHE A 84 -6.83 13.37 28.42
CA PHE A 84 -7.57 14.61 28.63
C PHE A 84 -8.69 14.44 29.67
N LEU A 85 -9.48 13.36 29.58
CA LEU A 85 -10.52 13.05 30.55
C LEU A 85 -9.95 12.83 31.96
N ILE A 86 -8.86 12.06 32.08
CA ILE A 86 -8.19 11.85 33.36
C ILE A 86 -7.66 13.18 33.93
N GLY A 87 -7.05 14.02 33.08
CA GLY A 87 -6.57 15.34 33.46
C GLY A 87 -7.66 16.24 34.01
N MET A 88 -8.84 16.23 33.40
CA MET A 88 -10.00 16.98 33.89
C MET A 88 -10.49 16.49 35.26
N VAL A 89 -10.46 15.18 35.51
CA VAL A 89 -10.83 14.62 36.82
C VAL A 89 -9.81 14.97 37.90
N SER A 90 -8.52 15.01 37.56
CA SER A 90 -7.46 15.39 38.51
C SER A 90 -7.42 16.89 38.85
N ALA A 91 -8.10 17.72 38.06
CA ALA A 91 -8.16 19.17 38.25
C ALA A 91 -9.35 19.62 39.12
N ILE A 92 -10.21 18.70 39.54
CA ILE A 92 -11.35 18.88 40.47
C ILE A 92 -10.94 18.41 41.86
#